data_AF-A0A371S029-F1
#
_entry.id   AF-A0A371S029-F1
#
_cell.length_a   1.000
_cell.length_b   1.000
_cell.length_c   1.000
_cell.angle_alpha   90.00
_cell.angle_beta   90.00
_cell.angle_gamma   90.00
#
_symmetry.space_group_name_H-M   'P 1'
#
loop_
_entity.id
_entity.type
_entity.pdbx_description
1 polymer ?
#
loop_
_entity_poly.entity_id
_entity_poly.type
_entity_poly.pdbx_seq_one_letter_code
_entity_poly.pdbx_strand_id
1 'polypeptide(L)'
;MFDILAEISRNPEITQRTLAKICKISIGKVNYTINKLIEENFIETKKTGSTIHYFVSEKGKDYLIKELEKLQETKVSLYKNEYKPITQAVILAAGERKSFDRPIGLLDIHGTTLLERTVNILEENGIEKIVIVTGYLKEMLEQSEVLKGKGTVSFVENTRYLWTGSMASLALASDYITDDFILIEDDILIEQAAIEELLETGERDCILMTKESGSGDEAFVEIRNDQIYQISKDIHRLNRIDGEMVGITKISCEVYQEMLNIFKDNQNPYINYEYTLLDVGRTVNLGFLKLPNIIWAEVDNYADYFKVVDKIFPLLKVKEEEIKVNEIKETISNALQIDKDLITTIQSLGGLTNRNYKITIDGKDYAVRFPGKGTEKFLNRSTEKLISETVSELGINPPILFFDEHTGLKIVEYIPEAETLNPKTGKREENLIMIADIFRKLHDSGVDFKDRFDVFEKITEYEDVIASGNVTLPEDYSDLKEQVLELENQYLSMNVPLSPCHIDPLSENFVKSGANKMYLIDWEYGGMNDAFWDIAAFIIESELSPAEERLFVLQYFNGEMDTITAKRLLMNKIFVDFLWTLWGLMKVATGYDFYSYAMGRFNRTKGFVKEYQLLEQKANV
;
A
#
# COMPACT_ATOMS: atom_id res chain seq x y z
N MET A 1 -37.43 -39.15 1.76
CA MET A 1 -38.73 -38.85 1.14
C MET A 1 -38.51 -38.28 -0.25
N PHE A 2 -37.73 -37.19 -0.35
CA PHE A 2 -37.24 -36.62 -1.59
C PHE A 2 -36.72 -37.66 -2.61
N ASP A 3 -35.73 -38.49 -2.26
CA ASP A 3 -35.12 -39.44 -3.21
C ASP A 3 -36.13 -40.42 -3.83
N ILE A 4 -37.05 -40.98 -3.03
CA ILE A 4 -38.08 -41.89 -3.51
C ILE A 4 -39.07 -41.17 -4.43
N LEU A 5 -39.50 -39.97 -4.04
CA LEU A 5 -40.44 -39.18 -4.82
C LEU A 5 -39.82 -38.72 -6.15
N ALA A 6 -38.53 -38.35 -6.14
CA ALA A 6 -37.76 -37.99 -7.33
C ALA A 6 -37.63 -39.17 -8.30
N GLU A 7 -37.32 -40.37 -7.81
CA GLU A 7 -37.27 -41.58 -8.65
C GLU A 7 -38.64 -41.97 -9.23
N ILE A 8 -39.71 -41.84 -8.44
CA ILE A 8 -41.09 -42.04 -8.93
C ILE A 8 -41.43 -41.03 -10.03
N SER A 9 -41.00 -39.77 -9.89
CA SER A 9 -41.25 -38.73 -10.90
C SER A 9 -40.61 -39.04 -12.25
N ARG A 10 -39.47 -39.74 -12.26
CA ARG A 10 -38.74 -40.13 -13.48
C ARG A 10 -39.29 -41.41 -14.10
N ASN A 11 -39.78 -42.34 -13.27
CA ASN A 11 -40.31 -43.62 -13.73
C ASN A 11 -41.56 -44.04 -12.94
N PRO A 12 -42.76 -43.75 -13.47
CA PRO A 12 -44.03 -44.13 -12.85
C PRO A 12 -44.24 -45.63 -12.64
N GLU A 13 -43.53 -46.50 -13.37
CA GLU A 13 -43.66 -47.97 -13.29
C GLU A 13 -42.61 -48.61 -12.37
N ILE A 14 -41.86 -47.81 -11.62
CA ILE A 14 -40.76 -48.30 -10.80
C ILE A 14 -41.25 -49.23 -9.69
N THR A 15 -40.63 -50.40 -9.56
CA THR A 15 -40.98 -51.34 -8.48
C THR A 15 -40.36 -50.90 -7.15
N GLN A 16 -41.01 -51.22 -6.04
CA GLN A 16 -40.50 -50.93 -4.68
C GLN A 16 -39.11 -51.57 -4.43
N ARG A 17 -38.84 -52.74 -5.04
CA ARG A 17 -37.55 -53.41 -4.97
C ARG A 17 -36.46 -52.66 -5.75
N THR A 18 -36.82 -52.07 -6.89
CA THR A 18 -35.92 -51.21 -7.67
C THR A 18 -35.63 -49.91 -6.94
N LEU A 19 -36.65 -49.26 -6.35
CA LEU A 19 -36.49 -48.07 -5.50
C LEU A 19 -35.54 -48.33 -4.33
N ALA A 20 -35.68 -49.47 -3.64
CA ALA A 20 -34.78 -49.86 -2.55
C ALA A 20 -33.31 -49.95 -2.99
N LYS A 21 -33.07 -50.47 -4.20
CA LYS A 21 -31.73 -50.60 -4.78
C LYS A 21 -31.14 -49.23 -5.18
N ILE A 22 -31.91 -48.37 -5.85
CA ILE A 22 -31.46 -47.06 -6.32
C ILE A 22 -31.20 -46.12 -5.13
N CYS A 23 -32.16 -46.03 -4.21
CA CYS A 23 -32.07 -45.17 -3.03
C CYS A 23 -31.17 -45.77 -1.93
N LYS A 24 -30.60 -46.97 -2.12
CA LYS A 24 -29.74 -47.68 -1.16
C LYS A 24 -30.35 -47.79 0.26
N ILE A 25 -31.63 -48.14 0.34
CA ILE A 25 -32.40 -48.28 1.60
C ILE A 25 -33.17 -49.61 1.64
N SER A 26 -33.58 -50.04 2.83
CA SER A 26 -34.32 -51.30 2.98
C SER A 26 -35.71 -51.24 2.33
N ILE A 27 -36.18 -52.38 1.82
CA ILE A 27 -37.50 -52.46 1.18
C ILE A 27 -38.63 -52.07 2.16
N GLY A 28 -38.49 -52.39 3.45
CA GLY A 28 -39.42 -51.97 4.49
C GLY A 28 -39.50 -50.45 4.63
N LYS A 29 -38.36 -49.75 4.53
CA LYS A 29 -38.30 -48.28 4.59
C LYS A 29 -38.88 -47.63 3.33
N VAL A 30 -38.70 -48.25 2.16
CA VAL A 30 -39.38 -47.84 0.91
C VAL A 30 -40.89 -47.95 1.06
N ASN A 31 -41.39 -49.10 1.52
CA ASN A 31 -42.82 -49.33 1.68
C ASN A 31 -43.46 -48.35 2.66
N TYR A 32 -42.81 -48.13 3.81
CA TYR A 32 -43.23 -47.11 4.77
C TYR A 32 -43.29 -45.71 4.14
N THR A 33 -42.27 -45.33 3.38
CA THR A 33 -42.19 -43.99 2.78
C THR A 33 -43.22 -43.83 1.66
N ILE A 34 -43.47 -44.85 0.85
CA ILE A 34 -44.53 -44.85 -0.18
C ILE A 34 -45.90 -44.69 0.45
N ASN A 35 -46.20 -45.46 1.50
CA ASN A 35 -47.49 -45.35 2.21
C ASN A 35 -47.68 -43.94 2.76
N LYS A 36 -46.63 -43.38 3.37
CA LYS A 36 -46.65 -41.98 3.86
C LYS A 36 -46.87 -40.98 2.72
N LEU A 37 -46.19 -41.13 1.58
CA LEU A 37 -46.37 -40.27 0.41
C LEU A 37 -47.80 -40.36 -0.17
N ILE A 38 -48.45 -41.52 -0.09
CA ILE A 38 -49.85 -41.70 -0.50
C ILE A 38 -50.79 -41.04 0.53
N GLU A 39 -50.60 -41.30 1.83
CA GLU A 39 -51.39 -40.72 2.92
C GLU A 39 -51.35 -39.19 2.94
N GLU A 40 -50.18 -38.62 2.63
CA GLU A 40 -49.98 -37.16 2.58
C GLU A 40 -50.34 -36.54 1.21
N ASN A 41 -50.91 -37.32 0.27
CA ASN A 41 -51.29 -36.89 -1.08
C ASN A 41 -50.12 -36.32 -1.90
N PHE A 42 -48.91 -36.87 -1.78
CA PHE A 42 -47.78 -36.54 -2.64
C PHE A 42 -47.75 -37.41 -3.90
N ILE A 43 -48.20 -38.67 -3.81
CA ILE A 43 -48.34 -39.57 -4.96
C ILE A 43 -49.70 -40.27 -4.98
N GLU A 44 -50.20 -40.53 -6.18
CA GLU A 44 -51.38 -41.35 -6.45
C GLU A 44 -50.96 -42.69 -7.04
N THR A 45 -51.77 -43.73 -6.83
CA THR A 45 -51.49 -45.06 -7.38
C THR A 45 -52.60 -45.54 -8.29
N LYS A 46 -52.23 -46.15 -9.42
CA LYS A 46 -53.16 -46.83 -10.31
C LYS A 46 -52.67 -48.25 -10.56
N LYS A 47 -53.55 -49.23 -10.37
CA LYS A 47 -53.23 -50.63 -10.59
C LYS A 47 -53.70 -51.07 -11.97
N THR A 48 -52.81 -51.61 -12.77
CA THR A 48 -53.11 -52.21 -14.08
C THR A 48 -52.63 -53.67 -14.06
N GLY A 49 -53.56 -54.61 -13.89
CA GLY A 49 -53.21 -56.03 -13.70
C GLY A 49 -52.43 -56.28 -12.41
N SER A 50 -51.22 -56.87 -12.51
CA SER A 50 -50.29 -57.08 -11.40
C SER A 50 -49.33 -55.91 -11.13
N THR A 51 -49.33 -54.89 -11.99
CA THR A 51 -48.42 -53.74 -11.91
C THR A 51 -49.09 -52.56 -11.20
N ILE A 52 -48.33 -51.89 -10.34
CA ILE A 52 -48.72 -50.64 -9.68
C ILE A 52 -47.96 -49.50 -10.36
N HIS A 53 -48.69 -48.50 -10.83
CA HIS A 53 -48.15 -47.26 -11.36
C HIS A 53 -48.28 -46.18 -10.30
N TYR A 54 -47.22 -45.40 -10.09
CA TYR A 54 -47.17 -44.27 -9.17
C TYR A 54 -47.17 -42.97 -9.98
N PHE A 55 -48.08 -42.04 -9.68
CA PHE A 55 -48.14 -40.72 -10.30
C PHE A 55 -47.88 -39.66 -9.25
N VAL A 56 -46.95 -38.74 -9.53
CA VAL A 56 -46.70 -37.61 -8.64
C VAL A 56 -47.84 -36.59 -8.79
N SER A 57 -48.52 -36.30 -7.68
CA SER A 57 -49.57 -35.28 -7.63
C SER A 57 -48.99 -33.85 -7.77
N GLU A 58 -49.83 -32.84 -7.97
CA GLU A 58 -49.36 -31.43 -7.96
C GLU A 58 -48.65 -31.06 -6.66
N LYS A 59 -49.19 -31.47 -5.50
CA LYS A 59 -48.54 -31.28 -4.20
C LYS A 59 -47.16 -31.97 -4.12
N GLY A 60 -47.03 -33.14 -4.75
CA GLY A 60 -45.78 -33.87 -4.92
C GLY A 60 -44.75 -33.12 -5.76
N LYS A 61 -45.19 -32.53 -6.87
CA LYS A 61 -44.35 -31.71 -7.74
C LYS A 61 -43.88 -30.45 -7.02
N ASP A 62 -44.79 -29.74 -6.37
CA ASP A 62 -44.46 -28.53 -5.59
C ASP A 62 -43.44 -28.82 -4.49
N TYR A 63 -43.58 -29.95 -3.78
CA TYR A 63 -42.61 -30.37 -2.78
C TYR A 63 -41.25 -30.71 -3.40
N LEU A 64 -41.20 -31.43 -4.53
CA LEU A 64 -39.94 -31.73 -5.21
C LEU A 64 -39.22 -30.46 -5.66
N ILE A 65 -39.95 -29.52 -6.26
CA ILE A 65 -39.42 -28.24 -6.71
C ILE A 65 -38.87 -27.46 -5.51
N LYS A 66 -39.66 -27.31 -4.44
CA LYS A 66 -39.25 -26.57 -3.24
C LYS A 66 -38.03 -27.16 -2.53
N GLU A 67 -37.92 -28.50 -2.47
CA GLU A 67 -36.74 -29.13 -1.88
C GLU A 67 -35.51 -29.03 -2.78
N LEU A 68 -35.67 -29.07 -4.11
CA LEU A 68 -34.59 -28.78 -5.06
C LEU A 68 -34.11 -27.33 -4.94
N GLU A 69 -35.03 -26.37 -4.83
CA GLU A 69 -34.71 -24.95 -4.63
C GLU A 69 -33.89 -24.76 -3.35
N LYS A 70 -34.31 -25.35 -2.21
CA LYS A 70 -33.53 -25.29 -0.96
C LYS A 70 -32.12 -25.87 -1.10
N LEU A 71 -31.98 -26.99 -1.81
CA LEU A 71 -30.67 -27.60 -2.04
C LEU A 71 -29.79 -26.73 -2.92
N GLN A 72 -30.36 -26.05 -3.92
CA GLN A 72 -29.66 -25.09 -4.78
C GLN A 72 -29.31 -23.78 -4.06
N GLU A 73 -30.12 -23.35 -3.09
CA GLU A 73 -29.85 -22.19 -2.23
C GLU A 73 -28.73 -22.48 -1.22
N THR A 74 -28.46 -23.75 -0.89
CA THR A 74 -27.41 -24.13 0.05
C THR A 74 -26.05 -24.13 -0.64
N LYS A 75 -25.50 -22.94 -0.90
CA LYS A 75 -24.11 -22.78 -1.36
C LYS A 75 -23.14 -23.06 -0.21
N VAL A 76 -21.98 -23.63 -0.51
CA VAL A 76 -20.92 -23.87 0.48
C VAL A 76 -19.85 -22.80 0.41
N SER A 77 -19.16 -22.56 1.53
CA SER A 77 -17.94 -21.76 1.53
C SER A 77 -16.73 -22.68 1.59
N LEU A 78 -15.69 -22.35 0.81
CA LEU A 78 -14.47 -23.18 0.69
C LEU A 78 -13.35 -22.77 1.66
N TYR A 79 -13.67 -22.01 2.74
CA TYR A 79 -12.67 -21.49 3.68
C TYR A 79 -11.81 -22.60 4.29
N LYS A 80 -10.49 -22.54 4.11
CA LYS A 80 -9.52 -23.46 4.74
C LYS A 80 -8.62 -22.80 5.78
N ASN A 81 -8.46 -21.48 5.74
CA ASN A 81 -7.50 -20.74 6.57
C ASN A 81 -8.12 -19.45 7.16
N GLU A 82 -7.43 -18.86 8.16
CA GLU A 82 -7.73 -17.51 8.65
C GLU A 82 -7.57 -16.47 7.53
N TYR A 83 -8.37 -15.41 7.60
CA TYR A 83 -8.26 -14.27 6.69
C TYR A 83 -6.86 -13.66 6.77
N LYS A 84 -6.25 -13.46 5.60
CA LYS A 84 -4.99 -12.75 5.46
C LYS A 84 -5.19 -11.54 4.55
N PRO A 85 -4.50 -10.41 4.81
CA PRO A 85 -4.46 -9.31 3.85
C PRO A 85 -3.94 -9.81 2.50
N ILE A 86 -4.61 -9.42 1.42
CA ILE A 86 -4.19 -9.75 0.06
C ILE A 86 -2.95 -8.91 -0.28
N THR A 87 -1.90 -9.56 -0.75
CA THR A 87 -0.67 -8.89 -1.20
C THR A 87 -0.35 -9.14 -2.68
N GLN A 88 -1.25 -9.81 -3.41
CA GLN A 88 -1.07 -10.18 -4.80
C GLN A 88 -2.20 -9.63 -5.70
N ALA A 89 -1.84 -9.17 -6.90
CA ALA A 89 -2.77 -8.77 -7.94
C ALA A 89 -2.46 -9.44 -9.28
N VAL A 90 -3.49 -9.62 -10.09
CA VAL A 90 -3.39 -10.08 -11.48
C VAL A 90 -4.08 -9.06 -12.38
N ILE A 91 -3.36 -8.51 -13.35
CA ILE A 91 -3.87 -7.55 -14.32
C ILE A 91 -3.96 -8.23 -15.69
N LEU A 92 -5.15 -8.29 -16.27
CA LEU A 92 -5.38 -8.82 -17.61
C LEU A 92 -5.20 -7.69 -18.63
N ALA A 93 -4.05 -7.67 -19.31
CA ALA A 93 -3.65 -6.62 -20.27
C ALA A 93 -3.28 -7.19 -21.65
N ALA A 94 -3.90 -8.32 -22.03
CA ALA A 94 -3.53 -9.04 -23.25
C ALA A 94 -4.30 -8.59 -24.49
N GLY A 95 -5.45 -7.92 -24.32
CA GLY A 95 -6.39 -7.61 -25.39
C GLY A 95 -5.88 -6.60 -26.41
N GLU A 96 -6.28 -6.76 -27.68
CA GLU A 96 -6.08 -5.74 -28.72
C GLU A 96 -7.36 -4.92 -28.87
N ARG A 97 -7.21 -3.59 -28.86
CA ARG A 97 -8.28 -2.67 -29.23
C ARG A 97 -7.87 -1.88 -30.45
N LYS A 98 -8.49 -2.22 -31.58
CA LYS A 98 -8.16 -1.73 -32.93
C LYS A 98 -8.15 -0.21 -33.07
N SER A 99 -8.82 0.49 -32.15
CA SER A 99 -8.84 1.93 -32.08
C SER A 99 -7.47 2.51 -31.71
N PHE A 100 -6.63 1.79 -30.97
CA PHE A 100 -5.40 2.33 -30.39
C PHE A 100 -4.14 1.73 -31.02
N ASP A 101 -3.05 2.49 -31.00
CA ASP A 101 -1.72 2.09 -31.50
C ASP A 101 -0.82 1.53 -30.40
N ARG A 102 -1.38 1.30 -29.21
CA ARG A 102 -0.71 0.85 -27.99
C ARG A 102 -1.70 0.09 -27.09
N PRO A 103 -1.21 -0.69 -26.12
CA PRO A 103 -2.04 -1.30 -25.08
C PRO A 103 -2.85 -0.23 -24.30
N ILE A 104 -4.10 -0.52 -23.92
CA ILE A 104 -4.99 0.46 -23.27
C ILE A 104 -4.39 0.93 -21.95
N GLY A 105 -3.81 0.04 -21.15
CA GLY A 105 -3.12 0.41 -19.91
C GLY A 105 -2.05 1.52 -20.09
N LEU A 106 -1.52 1.74 -21.30
CA LEU A 106 -0.51 2.77 -21.62
C LEU A 106 -1.09 4.04 -22.26
N LEU A 107 -2.41 4.21 -22.28
CA LEU A 107 -3.04 5.48 -22.68
C LEU A 107 -2.80 6.56 -21.63
N ASP A 108 -2.46 7.77 -22.07
CA ASP A 108 -2.19 8.92 -21.21
C ASP A 108 -3.50 9.56 -20.71
N ILE A 109 -3.55 9.87 -19.43
CA ILE A 109 -4.65 10.56 -18.76
C ILE A 109 -4.07 11.65 -17.86
N HIS A 110 -3.79 12.82 -18.43
CA HIS A 110 -3.19 13.98 -17.74
C HIS A 110 -1.81 13.68 -17.14
N GLY A 111 -0.92 13.08 -17.91
CA GLY A 111 0.49 12.85 -17.51
C GLY A 111 0.72 11.62 -16.63
N THR A 112 -0.28 10.75 -16.50
CA THR A 112 -0.15 9.39 -15.96
C THR A 112 -0.85 8.41 -16.92
N THR A 113 -0.63 7.10 -16.80
CA THR A 113 -1.39 6.10 -17.59
C THR A 113 -2.43 5.36 -16.76
N LEU A 114 -3.40 4.71 -17.41
CA LEU A 114 -4.37 3.84 -16.73
C LEU A 114 -3.67 2.77 -15.88
N LEU A 115 -2.68 2.08 -16.46
CA LEU A 115 -1.88 1.09 -15.77
C LEU A 115 -1.07 1.68 -14.62
N GLU A 116 -0.42 2.83 -14.82
CA GLU A 116 0.34 3.50 -13.76
C GLU A 116 -0.53 3.80 -12.55
N ARG A 117 -1.70 4.37 -12.81
CA ARG A 117 -2.67 4.68 -11.76
C ARG A 117 -3.13 3.43 -11.03
N THR A 118 -3.53 2.38 -11.76
CA THR A 118 -3.97 1.11 -11.15
C THR A 118 -2.87 0.50 -10.28
N VAL A 119 -1.63 0.44 -10.78
CA VAL A 119 -0.48 -0.08 -10.02
C VAL A 119 -0.22 0.76 -8.76
N ASN A 120 -0.26 2.09 -8.87
CA ASN A 120 -0.06 2.97 -7.71
C ASN A 120 -1.12 2.73 -6.62
N ILE A 121 -2.40 2.62 -7.00
CA ILE A 121 -3.48 2.35 -6.04
C ILE A 121 -3.28 1.00 -5.36
N LEU A 122 -2.87 -0.03 -6.11
CA LEU A 122 -2.57 -1.35 -5.57
C LEU A 122 -1.42 -1.32 -4.55
N GLU A 123 -0.31 -0.66 -4.89
CA GLU A 123 0.84 -0.52 -3.99
C GLU A 123 0.50 0.25 -2.72
N GLU A 124 -0.26 1.34 -2.84
CA GLU A 124 -0.72 2.13 -1.69
C GLU A 124 -1.56 1.30 -0.71
N ASN A 125 -2.23 0.27 -1.23
CA ASN A 125 -3.07 -0.70 -0.53
C ASN A 125 -2.35 -2.00 -0.12
N GLY A 126 -1.01 -2.05 -0.21
CA GLY A 126 -0.21 -3.17 0.30
C GLY A 126 -0.09 -4.36 -0.65
N ILE A 127 -0.41 -4.19 -1.94
CA ILE A 127 -0.09 -5.18 -2.96
C ILE A 127 1.41 -5.12 -3.28
N GLU A 128 2.09 -6.24 -3.06
CA GLU A 128 3.55 -6.37 -3.22
C GLU A 128 3.93 -7.08 -4.52
N LYS A 129 3.04 -7.97 -5.01
CA LYS A 129 3.27 -8.81 -6.20
C LYS A 129 2.19 -8.57 -7.24
N ILE A 130 2.59 -8.19 -8.45
CA ILE A 130 1.68 -7.92 -9.56
C ILE A 130 2.03 -8.83 -10.73
N VAL A 131 1.07 -9.63 -11.18
CA VAL A 131 1.20 -10.45 -12.38
C VAL A 131 0.43 -9.77 -13.51
N ILE A 132 1.12 -9.36 -14.57
CA ILE A 132 0.50 -8.72 -15.73
C ILE A 132 0.47 -9.73 -16.88
N VAL A 133 -0.72 -10.10 -17.32
CA VAL A 133 -0.89 -10.97 -18.49
C VAL A 133 -0.89 -10.12 -19.74
N THR A 134 0.15 -10.25 -20.56
CA THR A 134 0.39 -9.43 -21.77
C THR A 134 -0.01 -10.16 -23.04
N GLY A 135 -0.15 -9.43 -24.15
CA GLY A 135 -0.52 -9.97 -25.45
C GLY A 135 -0.24 -8.98 -26.55
N TYR A 136 -1.24 -8.17 -26.91
CA TYR A 136 -1.07 -7.09 -27.88
C TYR A 136 0.08 -6.15 -27.49
N LEU A 137 1.06 -5.99 -28.40
CA LEU A 137 2.24 -5.12 -28.23
C LEU A 137 2.94 -5.26 -26.86
N LYS A 138 3.09 -6.51 -26.37
CA LYS A 138 3.64 -6.81 -25.03
C LYS A 138 4.94 -6.08 -24.70
N GLU A 139 5.81 -5.87 -25.69
CA GLU A 139 7.11 -5.22 -25.49
C GLU A 139 6.95 -3.81 -24.96
N MET A 140 5.87 -3.10 -25.31
CA MET A 140 5.57 -1.76 -24.79
C MET A 140 5.21 -1.79 -23.30
N LEU A 141 4.48 -2.81 -22.84
CA LEU A 141 4.14 -2.99 -21.42
C LEU A 141 5.39 -3.40 -20.63
N GLU A 142 6.12 -4.41 -21.10
CA GLU A 142 7.31 -4.96 -20.44
C GLU A 142 8.45 -3.93 -20.30
N GLN A 143 8.57 -3.00 -21.25
CA GLN A 143 9.61 -1.97 -21.25
C GLN A 143 9.14 -0.63 -20.65
N SER A 144 7.88 -0.53 -20.23
CA SER A 144 7.28 0.70 -19.73
C SER A 144 8.03 1.21 -18.50
N GLU A 145 8.39 2.49 -18.51
CA GLU A 145 9.04 3.14 -17.35
C GLU A 145 8.11 3.23 -16.15
N VAL A 146 6.80 3.24 -16.39
CA VAL A 146 5.73 3.21 -15.37
C VAL A 146 5.90 2.07 -14.37
N LEU A 147 6.38 0.91 -14.83
CA LEU A 147 6.52 -0.30 -14.02
C LEU A 147 7.91 -0.43 -13.39
N LYS A 148 8.87 0.44 -13.76
CA LYS A 148 10.24 0.41 -13.20
C LYS A 148 10.23 1.01 -11.80
N GLY A 149 10.81 0.30 -10.84
CA GLY A 149 10.86 0.74 -9.44
C GLY A 149 9.55 0.55 -8.65
N LYS A 150 8.55 -0.08 -9.28
CA LYS A 150 7.35 -0.62 -8.62
C LYS A 150 7.67 -1.96 -7.94
N GLY A 151 6.73 -2.52 -7.20
CA GLY A 151 6.83 -3.81 -6.50
C GLY A 151 7.24 -4.98 -7.41
N THR A 152 7.10 -6.22 -6.95
CA THR A 152 7.51 -7.37 -7.76
C THR A 152 6.53 -7.58 -8.92
N VAL A 153 6.86 -7.08 -10.12
CA VAL A 153 6.06 -7.25 -11.33
C VAL A 153 6.55 -8.45 -12.14
N SER A 154 5.65 -9.37 -12.47
CA SER A 154 5.91 -10.51 -13.36
C SER A 154 5.02 -10.43 -14.60
N PHE A 155 5.56 -10.78 -15.77
CA PHE A 155 4.81 -10.76 -17.02
C PHE A 155 4.52 -12.18 -17.51
N VAL A 156 3.31 -12.40 -18.02
CA VAL A 156 2.85 -13.67 -18.59
C VAL A 156 2.26 -13.43 -19.97
N GLU A 157 2.87 -13.98 -21.01
CA GLU A 157 2.40 -13.74 -22.38
C GLU A 157 1.27 -14.70 -22.79
N ASN A 158 0.12 -14.15 -23.18
CA ASN A 158 -0.89 -14.86 -23.97
C ASN A 158 -0.66 -14.65 -25.47
N THR A 159 0.13 -15.52 -26.10
CA THR A 159 0.38 -15.49 -27.56
C THR A 159 -0.88 -15.69 -28.43
N ARG A 160 -2.00 -16.13 -27.83
CA ARG A 160 -3.27 -16.41 -28.51
C ARG A 160 -4.36 -15.40 -28.15
N TYR A 161 -4.01 -14.22 -27.65
CA TYR A 161 -4.97 -13.20 -27.18
C TYR A 161 -6.07 -12.84 -28.21
N LEU A 162 -5.78 -12.88 -29.52
CA LEU A 162 -6.79 -12.64 -30.58
C LEU A 162 -7.87 -13.73 -30.69
N TRP A 163 -7.58 -14.94 -30.20
CA TRP A 163 -8.41 -16.13 -30.41
C TRP A 163 -8.85 -16.76 -29.09
N THR A 164 -8.71 -16.03 -27.99
CA THR A 164 -9.02 -16.51 -26.65
C THR A 164 -9.71 -15.43 -25.82
N GLY A 165 -10.55 -15.84 -24.87
CA GLY A 165 -11.20 -14.94 -23.91
C GLY A 165 -10.35 -14.73 -22.66
N SER A 166 -10.82 -13.86 -21.76
CA SER A 166 -10.08 -13.44 -20.57
C SER A 166 -9.75 -14.60 -19.60
N MET A 167 -10.55 -15.67 -19.57
CA MET A 167 -10.25 -16.85 -18.75
C MET A 167 -8.98 -17.58 -19.20
N ALA A 168 -8.71 -17.61 -20.51
CA ALA A 168 -7.50 -18.23 -21.04
C ALA A 168 -6.24 -17.44 -20.64
N SER A 169 -6.33 -16.11 -20.67
CA SER A 169 -5.28 -15.22 -20.17
C SER A 169 -5.02 -15.46 -18.68
N LEU A 170 -6.09 -15.49 -17.87
CA LEU A 170 -5.99 -15.75 -16.43
C LEU A 170 -5.36 -17.13 -16.14
N ALA A 171 -5.76 -18.17 -16.87
CA ALA A 171 -5.23 -19.52 -16.68
C ALA A 171 -3.72 -19.64 -16.93
N LEU A 172 -3.16 -18.84 -17.85
CA LEU A 172 -1.71 -18.81 -18.10
C LEU A 172 -0.90 -18.27 -16.91
N ALA A 173 -1.54 -17.48 -16.03
CA ALA A 173 -0.90 -16.93 -14.84
C ALA A 173 -0.82 -17.92 -13.66
N SER A 174 -1.31 -19.16 -13.82
CA SER A 174 -1.40 -20.15 -12.72
C SER A 174 -0.09 -20.36 -11.96
N ASP A 175 1.05 -20.37 -12.67
CA ASP A 175 2.36 -20.63 -12.06
C ASP A 175 2.90 -19.44 -11.25
N TYR A 176 2.30 -18.26 -11.41
CA TYR A 176 2.71 -17.02 -10.76
C TYR A 176 1.77 -16.63 -9.61
N ILE A 177 0.56 -17.20 -9.55
CA ILE A 177 -0.43 -16.93 -8.50
C ILE A 177 -0.16 -17.86 -7.31
N THR A 178 0.21 -17.28 -6.17
CA THR A 178 0.66 -18.02 -4.99
C THR A 178 -0.20 -17.80 -3.74
N ASP A 179 -1.06 -16.79 -3.76
CA ASP A 179 -1.97 -16.45 -2.67
C ASP A 179 -3.30 -15.92 -3.24
N ASP A 180 -4.26 -15.63 -2.37
CA ASP A 180 -5.47 -14.88 -2.72
C ASP A 180 -5.09 -13.57 -3.40
N PHE A 181 -5.85 -13.15 -4.40
CA PHE A 181 -5.47 -12.02 -5.25
C PHE A 181 -6.66 -11.17 -5.68
N ILE A 182 -6.36 -9.93 -6.06
CA ILE A 182 -7.29 -9.06 -6.78
C ILE A 182 -7.04 -9.17 -8.29
N LEU A 183 -8.08 -9.49 -9.05
CA LEU A 183 -8.09 -9.56 -10.51
C LEU A 183 -8.63 -8.25 -11.08
N ILE A 184 -7.92 -7.68 -12.06
CA ILE A 184 -8.25 -6.37 -12.66
C ILE A 184 -8.09 -6.42 -14.18
N GLU A 185 -9.03 -5.80 -14.90
CA GLU A 185 -8.93 -5.55 -16.34
C GLU A 185 -8.20 -4.22 -16.62
N ASP A 186 -7.35 -4.16 -17.66
CA ASP A 186 -6.44 -3.03 -17.89
C ASP A 186 -7.08 -1.79 -18.53
N ASP A 187 -8.35 -1.90 -18.92
CA ASP A 187 -9.16 -0.87 -19.57
C ASP A 187 -10.06 -0.08 -18.62
N ILE A 188 -9.93 -0.33 -17.31
CA ILE A 188 -10.74 0.31 -16.27
C ILE A 188 -10.01 1.52 -15.66
N LEU A 189 -10.68 2.68 -15.70
CA LEU A 189 -10.42 3.79 -14.79
C LEU A 189 -11.37 3.68 -13.58
N ILE A 190 -10.84 3.73 -12.36
CA ILE A 190 -11.65 3.72 -11.15
C ILE A 190 -11.08 4.63 -10.06
N GLU A 191 -11.95 5.12 -9.17
CA GLU A 191 -11.56 5.81 -7.95
C GLU A 191 -10.89 4.87 -6.94
N GLN A 192 -9.92 5.41 -6.19
CA GLN A 192 -9.12 4.66 -5.23
C GLN A 192 -9.96 3.96 -4.14
N ALA A 193 -10.98 4.65 -3.63
CA ALA A 193 -11.89 4.13 -2.60
C ALA A 193 -12.56 2.79 -2.97
N ALA A 194 -12.80 2.54 -4.27
CA ALA A 194 -13.43 1.30 -4.70
C ALA A 194 -12.52 0.07 -4.50
N ILE A 195 -11.21 0.23 -4.68
CA ILE A 195 -10.22 -0.83 -4.44
C ILE A 195 -10.03 -1.01 -2.92
N GLU A 196 -9.95 0.09 -2.17
CA GLU A 196 -9.87 0.08 -0.70
C GLU A 196 -11.04 -0.69 -0.08
N GLU A 197 -12.29 -0.32 -0.40
CA GLU A 197 -13.49 -0.98 0.12
C GLU A 197 -13.57 -2.47 -0.27
N LEU A 198 -13.10 -2.83 -1.47
CA LEU A 198 -13.06 -4.22 -1.93
C LEU A 198 -12.01 -5.06 -1.21
N LEU A 199 -10.87 -4.48 -0.83
CA LEU A 199 -9.86 -5.18 -0.04
C LEU A 199 -10.33 -5.35 1.41
N GLU A 200 -10.97 -4.33 1.98
CA GLU A 200 -11.45 -4.30 3.37
C GLU A 200 -12.71 -5.13 3.62
N THR A 201 -13.53 -5.44 2.60
CA THR A 201 -14.72 -6.28 2.80
C THR A 201 -14.36 -7.67 3.36
N GLY A 202 -15.18 -8.14 4.31
CA GLY A 202 -15.02 -9.45 4.95
C GLY A 202 -15.30 -10.63 4.02
N GLU A 203 -15.88 -10.39 2.84
CA GLU A 203 -16.06 -11.42 1.82
C GLU A 203 -14.72 -11.79 1.20
N ARG A 204 -14.30 -13.07 1.28
CA ARG A 204 -13.02 -13.53 0.71
C ARG A 204 -13.03 -13.58 -0.81
N ASP A 205 -14.16 -13.95 -1.40
CA ASP A 205 -14.42 -13.99 -2.83
C ASP A 205 -15.51 -12.97 -3.14
N CYS A 206 -15.18 -11.88 -3.85
CA CYS A 206 -16.07 -10.73 -3.95
C CYS A 206 -15.99 -10.06 -5.33
N ILE A 207 -17.14 -9.92 -5.99
CA ILE A 207 -17.26 -9.17 -7.24
C ILE A 207 -17.57 -7.72 -6.93
N LEU A 208 -16.79 -6.78 -7.47
CA LEU A 208 -17.13 -5.37 -7.43
C LEU A 208 -18.18 -5.06 -8.49
N MET A 209 -19.29 -4.47 -8.05
CA MET A 209 -20.37 -4.07 -8.94
C MET A 209 -20.85 -2.64 -8.65
N THR A 210 -21.40 -2.01 -9.68
CA THR A 210 -21.93 -0.65 -9.60
C THR A 210 -23.15 -0.48 -10.49
N LYS A 211 -23.60 0.76 -10.65
CA LYS A 211 -24.66 1.11 -11.60
C LYS A 211 -24.19 0.91 -13.04
N GLU A 212 -25.15 0.65 -13.92
CA GLU A 212 -24.92 0.47 -15.35
C GLU A 212 -24.21 1.69 -15.97
N SER A 213 -23.20 1.42 -16.79
CA SER A 213 -22.33 2.37 -17.46
C SER A 213 -22.95 2.93 -18.75
N GLY A 214 -23.73 2.09 -19.45
CA GLY A 214 -24.22 2.38 -20.80
C GLY A 214 -23.16 2.18 -21.87
N SER A 215 -22.12 1.36 -21.65
CA SER A 215 -21.03 1.08 -22.60
C SER A 215 -21.48 0.21 -23.79
N GLY A 216 -22.48 -0.64 -23.61
CA GLY A 216 -22.97 -1.60 -24.61
C GLY A 216 -22.26 -2.96 -24.60
N ASP A 217 -21.25 -3.17 -23.76
CA ASP A 217 -20.59 -4.48 -23.51
C ASP A 217 -20.64 -4.89 -22.03
N GLU A 218 -21.60 -4.33 -21.29
CA GLU A 218 -21.71 -4.47 -19.82
C GLU A 218 -21.92 -5.93 -19.39
N ALA A 219 -21.18 -6.36 -18.37
CA ALA A 219 -21.46 -7.61 -17.67
C ALA A 219 -22.54 -7.38 -16.57
N PHE A 220 -23.82 -7.48 -16.95
CA PHE A 220 -24.93 -7.31 -16.01
C PHE A 220 -25.01 -8.43 -14.98
N VAL A 221 -25.37 -8.07 -13.75
CA VAL A 221 -25.46 -8.97 -12.60
C VAL A 221 -26.89 -9.03 -12.07
N GLU A 222 -27.39 -10.24 -11.87
CA GLU A 222 -28.64 -10.52 -11.16
C GLU A 222 -28.35 -11.07 -9.75
N ILE A 223 -28.88 -10.32 -8.79
CA ILE A 223 -29.17 -10.64 -7.40
C ILE A 223 -30.10 -11.83 -7.17
N ARG A 224 -29.92 -12.82 -6.30
CA ARG A 224 -31.06 -13.53 -5.65
C ARG A 224 -30.67 -14.00 -4.26
N ASN A 225 -31.54 -13.78 -3.27
CA ASN A 225 -31.31 -14.19 -1.87
C ASN A 225 -29.92 -13.78 -1.35
N ASP A 226 -29.50 -12.55 -1.65
CA ASP A 226 -28.19 -12.00 -1.27
C ASP A 226 -26.98 -12.76 -1.85
N GLN A 227 -27.18 -13.41 -3.00
CA GLN A 227 -26.14 -14.14 -3.72
C GLN A 227 -26.16 -13.81 -5.20
N ILE A 228 -25.00 -13.88 -5.86
CA ILE A 228 -24.91 -13.83 -7.31
C ILE A 228 -25.68 -15.00 -7.91
N TYR A 229 -26.67 -14.69 -8.75
CA TYR A 229 -27.50 -15.66 -9.45
C TYR A 229 -27.13 -15.81 -10.92
N GLN A 230 -26.85 -14.69 -11.59
CA GLN A 230 -26.49 -14.66 -13.00
C GLN A 230 -25.56 -13.50 -13.30
N ILE A 231 -24.61 -13.72 -14.21
CA ILE A 231 -23.81 -12.69 -14.87
C ILE A 231 -23.97 -12.88 -16.37
N SER A 232 -24.30 -11.82 -17.11
CA SER A 232 -24.40 -11.90 -18.57
C SER A 232 -24.30 -10.56 -19.26
N LYS A 233 -23.61 -10.55 -20.42
CA LYS A 233 -23.63 -9.43 -21.37
C LYS A 233 -24.89 -9.36 -22.24
N ASP A 234 -25.72 -10.40 -22.23
CA ASP A 234 -27.01 -10.41 -22.92
C ASP A 234 -28.13 -10.12 -21.93
N ILE A 235 -28.63 -8.88 -21.96
CA ILE A 235 -29.69 -8.38 -21.08
C ILE A 235 -30.95 -9.28 -21.09
N HIS A 236 -31.22 -10.00 -22.18
CA HIS A 236 -32.37 -10.90 -22.31
C HIS A 236 -32.24 -12.19 -21.49
N ARG A 237 -31.07 -12.46 -20.90
CA ARG A 237 -30.82 -13.61 -20.02
C ARG A 237 -31.09 -13.33 -18.55
N LEU A 238 -31.37 -12.08 -18.19
CA LEU A 238 -31.63 -11.67 -16.81
C LEU A 238 -33.11 -11.36 -16.61
N ASN A 239 -33.64 -11.68 -15.44
CA ASN A 239 -35.01 -11.27 -15.05
C ASN A 239 -35.02 -9.91 -14.36
N ARG A 240 -33.88 -9.49 -13.83
CA ARG A 240 -33.64 -8.17 -13.24
C ARG A 240 -32.16 -7.81 -13.36
N ILE A 241 -31.89 -6.51 -13.36
CA ILE A 241 -30.54 -5.97 -13.36
C ILE A 241 -30.34 -5.33 -11.99
N ASP A 242 -29.47 -5.91 -11.18
CA ASP A 242 -29.12 -5.36 -9.87
C ASP A 242 -27.82 -4.53 -9.96
N GLY A 243 -27.05 -4.64 -11.03
CA GLY A 243 -25.92 -3.78 -11.36
C GLY A 243 -25.05 -4.34 -12.47
N GLU A 244 -23.88 -3.73 -12.66
CA GLU A 244 -22.86 -4.12 -13.63
C GLU A 244 -21.56 -4.47 -12.89
N MET A 245 -20.90 -5.53 -13.34
CA MET A 245 -19.58 -5.94 -12.87
C MET A 245 -18.50 -5.05 -13.49
N VAL A 246 -17.64 -4.47 -12.66
CA VAL A 246 -16.68 -3.41 -13.05
C VAL A 246 -15.38 -3.95 -13.70
N GLY A 247 -15.18 -5.27 -13.71
CA GLY A 247 -13.90 -5.87 -14.15
C GLY A 247 -12.84 -5.93 -13.05
N ILE A 248 -13.24 -5.77 -11.78
CA ILE A 248 -12.39 -5.88 -10.58
C ILE A 248 -13.00 -6.92 -9.64
N THR A 249 -12.24 -7.96 -9.30
CA THR A 249 -12.74 -9.09 -8.50
C THR A 249 -11.70 -9.56 -7.48
N LYS A 250 -12.13 -9.79 -6.25
CA LYS A 250 -11.31 -10.45 -5.22
C LYS A 250 -11.53 -11.96 -5.28
N ILE A 251 -10.46 -12.73 -5.47
CA ILE A 251 -10.53 -14.18 -5.72
C ILE A 251 -9.58 -14.93 -4.79
N SER A 252 -10.12 -15.90 -4.05
CA SER A 252 -9.32 -16.83 -3.26
C SER A 252 -8.63 -17.88 -4.12
N CYS A 253 -7.52 -18.42 -3.63
CA CYS A 253 -6.86 -19.56 -4.24
C CYS A 253 -7.83 -20.73 -4.51
N GLU A 254 -8.73 -21.04 -3.58
CA GLU A 254 -9.67 -22.14 -3.75
C GLU A 254 -10.67 -21.91 -4.87
N VAL A 255 -11.29 -20.74 -4.95
CA VAL A 255 -12.20 -20.40 -6.07
C VAL A 255 -11.43 -20.39 -7.38
N TYR A 256 -10.21 -19.84 -7.39
CA TYR A 256 -9.37 -19.84 -8.58
C TYR A 256 -9.05 -21.26 -9.07
N GLN A 257 -8.70 -22.19 -8.17
CA GLN A 257 -8.46 -23.58 -8.53
C GLN A 257 -9.73 -24.27 -9.09
N GLU A 258 -10.91 -23.99 -8.54
CA GLU A 258 -12.17 -24.48 -9.12
C GLU A 258 -12.43 -23.88 -10.51
N MET A 259 -12.10 -22.61 -10.73
CA MET A 259 -12.19 -21.99 -12.06
C MET A 259 -11.25 -22.70 -13.05
N LEU A 260 -10.02 -22.99 -12.67
CA LEU A 260 -9.06 -23.75 -13.49
C LEU A 260 -9.56 -25.18 -13.77
N ASN A 261 -10.15 -25.84 -12.77
CA ASN A 261 -10.72 -27.19 -12.93
C ASN A 261 -11.85 -27.21 -13.95
N ILE A 262 -12.76 -26.22 -13.90
CA ILE A 262 -13.84 -26.07 -14.89
C ILE A 262 -13.26 -25.76 -16.28
N PHE A 263 -12.29 -24.85 -16.34
CA PHE A 263 -11.68 -24.43 -17.60
C PHE A 263 -10.83 -25.52 -18.27
N LYS A 264 -10.28 -26.47 -17.50
CA LYS A 264 -9.45 -27.56 -18.03
C LYS A 264 -10.14 -28.39 -19.12
N ASP A 265 -11.44 -28.63 -18.98
CA ASP A 265 -12.24 -29.41 -19.92
C ASP A 265 -13.01 -28.52 -20.93
N ASN A 266 -12.80 -27.20 -20.89
CA ASN A 266 -13.47 -26.25 -21.76
C ASN A 266 -13.02 -26.36 -23.22
N GLN A 267 -13.98 -26.29 -24.14
CA GLN A 267 -13.75 -26.34 -25.58
C GLN A 267 -13.99 -24.99 -26.27
N ASN A 268 -14.61 -24.01 -25.59
CA ASN A 268 -14.84 -22.67 -26.12
C ASN A 268 -13.66 -21.74 -25.77
N PRO A 269 -12.73 -21.46 -26.69
CA PRO A 269 -11.55 -20.67 -26.35
C PRO A 269 -11.89 -19.21 -26.00
N TYR A 270 -13.08 -18.72 -26.37
CA TYR A 270 -13.52 -17.33 -26.18
C TYR A 270 -14.24 -17.09 -24.84
N ILE A 271 -14.26 -18.05 -23.93
CA ILE A 271 -14.90 -17.87 -22.63
C ILE A 271 -14.13 -16.85 -21.79
N ASN A 272 -14.88 -15.90 -21.22
CA ASN A 272 -14.34 -14.93 -20.28
C ASN A 272 -14.44 -15.44 -18.83
N TYR A 273 -13.60 -14.91 -17.94
CA TYR A 273 -13.48 -15.42 -16.58
C TYR A 273 -14.76 -15.26 -15.75
N GLU A 274 -15.60 -14.25 -16.02
CA GLU A 274 -16.86 -14.01 -15.30
C GLU A 274 -17.85 -15.16 -15.45
N TYR A 275 -17.84 -15.87 -16.59
CA TYR A 275 -18.69 -17.04 -16.81
C TYR A 275 -18.17 -18.27 -16.07
N THR A 276 -16.85 -18.47 -16.03
CA THR A 276 -16.24 -19.56 -15.24
C THR A 276 -16.40 -19.30 -13.75
N LEU A 277 -16.26 -18.05 -13.30
CA LEU A 277 -16.53 -17.64 -11.94
C LEU A 277 -18.00 -17.89 -11.57
N LEU A 278 -18.94 -17.54 -12.45
CA LEU A 278 -20.36 -17.83 -12.26
C LEU A 278 -20.66 -19.34 -12.15
N ASP A 279 -19.97 -20.18 -12.93
CA ASP A 279 -20.11 -21.63 -12.84
C ASP A 279 -19.64 -22.16 -11.47
N VAL A 280 -18.53 -21.64 -10.93
CA VAL A 280 -18.12 -21.91 -9.53
C VAL A 280 -19.18 -21.40 -8.55
N GLY A 281 -19.75 -20.22 -8.81
CA GLY A 281 -20.81 -19.60 -8.03
C GLY A 281 -22.13 -20.37 -7.99
N ARG A 282 -22.29 -21.45 -8.77
CA ARG A 282 -23.43 -22.37 -8.68
C ARG A 282 -23.38 -23.26 -7.43
N THR A 283 -22.19 -23.53 -6.91
CA THR A 283 -21.98 -24.41 -5.75
C THR A 283 -21.31 -23.67 -4.60
N VAL A 284 -20.45 -22.69 -4.90
CA VAL A 284 -19.71 -21.89 -3.93
C VAL A 284 -20.38 -20.53 -3.73
N ASN A 285 -20.41 -20.05 -2.48
CA ASN A 285 -20.89 -18.70 -2.21
C ASN A 285 -19.88 -17.67 -2.71
N LEU A 286 -20.31 -16.81 -3.64
CA LEU A 286 -19.56 -15.65 -4.11
C LEU A 286 -20.22 -14.40 -3.56
N GLY A 287 -19.47 -13.61 -2.80
CA GLY A 287 -19.90 -12.32 -2.30
C GLY A 287 -19.92 -11.28 -3.41
N PHE A 288 -20.53 -10.13 -3.11
CA PHE A 288 -20.52 -8.96 -3.97
C PHE A 288 -20.39 -7.70 -3.13
N LEU A 289 -19.74 -6.69 -3.70
CA LEU A 289 -19.65 -5.35 -3.12
C LEU A 289 -20.29 -4.39 -4.12
N LYS A 290 -21.42 -3.79 -3.74
CA LYS A 290 -22.13 -2.84 -4.59
C LYS A 290 -21.84 -1.40 -4.18
N LEU A 291 -21.10 -0.66 -5.00
CA LEU A 291 -20.77 0.75 -4.76
C LEU A 291 -21.47 1.66 -5.79
N PRO A 292 -22.66 2.22 -5.51
CA PRO A 292 -23.47 2.92 -6.51
C PRO A 292 -22.95 4.31 -6.90
N ASN A 293 -22.07 4.90 -6.08
CA ASN A 293 -21.64 6.29 -6.20
C ASN A 293 -20.16 6.46 -6.57
N ILE A 294 -19.54 5.39 -7.10
CA ILE A 294 -18.15 5.44 -7.55
C ILE A 294 -18.05 6.07 -8.94
N ILE A 295 -16.96 6.79 -9.17
CA ILE A 295 -16.57 7.28 -10.48
C ILE A 295 -15.66 6.24 -11.11
N TRP A 296 -16.10 5.73 -12.25
CA TRP A 296 -15.37 4.73 -13.02
C TRP A 296 -15.68 4.87 -14.51
N ALA A 297 -14.88 4.23 -15.36
CA ALA A 297 -15.09 4.12 -16.80
C ALA A 297 -14.32 2.95 -17.39
N GLU A 298 -14.87 2.34 -18.43
CA GLU A 298 -14.16 1.42 -19.33
C GLU A 298 -13.73 2.18 -20.61
N VAL A 299 -12.58 1.83 -21.18
CA VAL A 299 -12.01 2.48 -22.38
C VAL A 299 -11.90 1.50 -23.54
N ASP A 300 -12.95 1.37 -24.34
CA ASP A 300 -12.94 0.47 -25.51
C ASP A 300 -12.50 1.16 -26.81
N ASN A 301 -12.81 2.45 -26.93
CA ASN A 301 -12.61 3.20 -28.15
C ASN A 301 -12.28 4.67 -27.86
N TYR A 302 -11.98 5.45 -28.91
CA TYR A 302 -11.60 6.84 -28.76
C TYR A 302 -12.68 7.72 -28.11
N ALA A 303 -13.97 7.45 -28.31
CA ALA A 303 -15.03 8.23 -27.68
C ALA A 303 -15.01 8.07 -26.16
N ASP A 304 -14.78 6.84 -25.68
CA ASP A 304 -14.63 6.56 -24.24
C ASP A 304 -13.36 7.19 -23.69
N TYR A 305 -12.25 7.06 -24.40
CA TYR A 305 -10.98 7.68 -24.02
C TYR A 305 -11.11 9.21 -23.87
N PHE A 306 -11.70 9.91 -24.84
CA PHE A 306 -11.90 11.36 -24.73
C PHE A 306 -12.87 11.72 -23.59
N LYS A 307 -13.93 10.93 -23.38
CA LYS A 307 -14.83 11.10 -22.23
C LYS A 307 -14.08 10.94 -20.90
N VAL A 308 -13.14 9.99 -20.84
CA VAL A 308 -12.27 9.79 -19.69
C VAL A 308 -11.37 11.00 -19.44
N VAL A 309 -10.60 11.41 -20.46
CA VAL A 309 -9.64 12.51 -20.35
C VAL A 309 -10.33 13.85 -20.05
N ASP A 310 -11.41 14.17 -20.76
CA ASP A 310 -12.01 15.51 -20.72
C ASP A 310 -13.00 15.69 -19.56
N LYS A 311 -13.56 14.59 -19.03
CA LYS A 311 -14.67 14.66 -18.07
C LYS A 311 -14.51 13.75 -16.86
N ILE A 312 -14.33 12.45 -17.05
CA ILE A 312 -14.42 11.48 -15.94
C ILE A 312 -13.21 11.60 -15.02
N PHE A 313 -12.00 11.64 -15.58
CA PHE A 313 -10.76 11.73 -14.80
C PHE A 313 -10.67 13.04 -13.98
N PRO A 314 -10.97 14.23 -14.54
CA PRO A 314 -11.04 15.46 -13.74
C PRO A 314 -12.05 15.39 -12.58
N LEU A 315 -13.25 14.84 -12.81
CA LEU A 315 -14.26 14.67 -11.75
C LEU A 315 -13.81 13.71 -10.66
N LEU A 316 -13.17 12.61 -11.07
CA LEU A 316 -12.58 11.62 -10.17
C LEU A 316 -11.50 12.27 -9.29
N LYS A 317 -10.60 13.07 -9.86
CA LYS A 317 -9.56 13.78 -9.09
C LYS A 317 -10.14 14.75 -8.07
N VAL A 318 -11.17 15.52 -8.44
CA VAL A 318 -11.86 16.43 -7.51
C VAL A 318 -12.47 15.65 -6.34
N LYS A 319 -13.17 14.53 -6.63
CA LYS A 319 -13.77 13.70 -5.58
C LYS A 319 -12.71 13.11 -4.64
N GLU A 320 -11.61 12.59 -5.17
CA GLU A 320 -10.51 12.04 -4.35
C GLU A 320 -9.85 13.12 -3.48
N GLU A 321 -9.65 14.32 -4.01
CA GLU A 321 -9.12 15.46 -3.25
C GLU A 321 -10.08 15.89 -2.12
N GLU A 322 -11.38 15.94 -2.39
CA GLU A 322 -12.40 16.24 -1.37
C GLU A 322 -12.42 15.22 -0.23
N ILE A 323 -12.36 13.92 -0.56
CA ILE A 323 -12.28 12.84 0.44
C ILE A 323 -11.03 13.01 1.30
N LYS A 324 -9.86 13.17 0.66
CA LYS A 324 -8.59 13.38 1.37
C LYS A 324 -8.61 14.61 2.28
N VAL A 325 -9.17 15.73 1.80
CA VAL A 325 -9.34 16.94 2.62
C VAL A 325 -10.23 16.65 3.83
N ASN A 326 -11.34 15.94 3.64
CA ASN A 326 -12.25 15.59 4.73
C ASN A 326 -11.58 14.66 5.75
N GLU A 327 -10.84 13.64 5.32
CA GLU A 327 -10.08 12.75 6.23
C GLU A 327 -9.05 13.50 7.07
N ILE A 328 -8.32 14.42 6.46
CA ILE A 328 -7.37 15.28 7.17
C ILE A 328 -8.12 16.13 8.21
N LYS A 329 -9.26 16.74 7.82
CA LYS A 329 -10.10 17.52 8.75
C LYS A 329 -10.63 16.70 9.91
N GLU A 330 -11.16 15.51 9.65
CA GLU A 330 -11.67 14.59 10.68
C GLU A 330 -10.54 14.18 11.63
N THR A 331 -9.36 13.85 11.11
CA THR A 331 -8.22 13.48 11.94
C THR A 331 -7.80 14.62 12.87
N ILE A 332 -7.70 15.85 12.34
CA ILE A 332 -7.34 17.03 13.14
C ILE A 332 -8.45 17.41 14.13
N SER A 333 -9.71 17.33 13.70
CA SER A 333 -10.89 17.60 14.53
C SER A 333 -10.95 16.66 15.73
N ASN A 334 -10.72 15.36 15.52
CA ASN A 334 -10.62 14.36 16.58
C ASN A 334 -9.40 14.58 17.49
N ALA A 335 -8.25 14.91 16.92
CA ALA A 335 -7.03 15.18 17.70
C ALA A 335 -7.18 16.40 18.63
N LEU A 336 -7.70 17.51 18.10
CA LEU A 336 -7.86 18.77 18.84
C LEU A 336 -9.18 18.88 19.60
N GLN A 337 -10.11 17.94 19.41
CA GLN A 337 -11.47 17.97 19.97
C GLN A 337 -12.22 19.26 19.59
N ILE A 338 -12.16 19.64 18.32
CA ILE A 338 -12.80 20.83 17.75
C ILE A 338 -13.78 20.46 16.63
N ASP A 339 -14.68 21.37 16.27
CA ASP A 339 -15.51 21.21 15.07
C ASP A 339 -14.63 21.29 13.80
N LYS A 340 -14.80 20.32 12.90
CA LYS A 340 -14.06 20.25 11.62
C LYS A 340 -14.32 21.46 10.72
N ASP A 341 -15.46 22.12 10.87
CA ASP A 341 -15.82 23.30 10.09
C ASP A 341 -14.97 24.53 10.45
N LEU A 342 -14.27 24.49 11.59
CA LEU A 342 -13.27 25.52 11.96
C LEU A 342 -12.00 25.44 11.10
N ILE A 343 -11.75 24.30 10.44
CA ILE A 343 -10.62 24.09 9.54
C ILE A 343 -11.01 24.59 8.14
N THR A 344 -10.51 25.77 7.79
CA THR A 344 -10.97 26.52 6.60
C THR A 344 -10.07 26.32 5.38
N THR A 345 -8.77 26.13 5.58
CA THR A 345 -7.80 25.90 4.51
C THR A 345 -6.90 24.72 4.83
N ILE A 346 -6.49 23.99 3.79
CA ILE A 346 -5.48 22.93 3.84
C ILE A 346 -4.61 23.10 2.60
N GLN A 347 -3.31 23.23 2.79
CA GLN A 347 -2.31 23.36 1.73
C GLN A 347 -1.18 22.38 2.01
N SER A 348 -0.77 21.60 1.00
CA SER A 348 0.39 20.71 1.15
C SER A 348 1.68 21.52 1.34
N LEU A 349 2.54 21.05 2.24
CA LEU A 349 3.90 21.52 2.46
C LEU A 349 4.90 20.45 1.98
N GLY A 350 6.13 20.85 1.71
CA GLY A 350 7.21 19.91 1.35
C GLY A 350 7.63 19.00 2.52
N GLY A 351 8.48 18.01 2.22
CA GLY A 351 9.02 17.04 3.18
C GLY A 351 9.32 15.71 2.49
N LEU A 352 10.41 15.05 2.88
CA LEU A 352 10.86 13.80 2.23
C LEU A 352 10.15 12.56 2.79
N THR A 353 9.99 12.49 4.11
CA THR A 353 9.53 11.28 4.82
C THR A 353 8.12 11.42 5.40
N ASN A 354 7.65 12.65 5.60
CA ASN A 354 6.41 12.96 6.31
C ASN A 354 5.39 13.69 5.40
N ARG A 355 4.09 13.48 5.65
CA ARG A 355 3.03 14.23 4.94
C ARG A 355 2.71 15.50 5.72
N ASN A 356 3.16 16.64 5.17
CA ASN A 356 3.07 17.94 5.82
C ASN A 356 1.98 18.81 5.18
N TYR A 357 1.20 19.50 6.02
CA TYR A 357 0.16 20.43 5.59
C TYR A 357 0.19 21.71 6.40
N LYS A 358 -0.04 22.85 5.74
CA LYS A 358 -0.44 24.09 6.38
C LYS A 358 -1.97 24.09 6.46
N ILE A 359 -2.51 24.36 7.64
CA ILE A 359 -3.95 24.47 7.86
C ILE A 359 -4.29 25.82 8.50
N THR A 360 -5.50 26.30 8.29
CA THR A 360 -6.04 27.46 9.03
C THR A 360 -7.20 27.01 9.92
N ILE A 361 -7.06 27.17 11.24
CA ILE A 361 -8.10 26.94 12.24
C ILE A 361 -8.51 28.28 12.83
N ASP A 362 -9.77 28.67 12.65
CA ASP A 362 -10.34 29.93 13.19
C ASP A 362 -9.45 31.17 12.90
N GLY A 363 -8.98 31.30 11.66
CA GLY A 363 -8.14 32.41 11.19
C GLY A 363 -6.67 32.38 11.64
N LYS A 364 -6.22 31.31 12.33
CA LYS A 364 -4.82 31.09 12.68
C LYS A 364 -4.22 29.93 11.90
N ASP A 365 -2.99 30.11 11.45
CA ASP A 365 -2.27 29.11 10.66
C ASP A 365 -1.46 28.15 11.53
N TYR A 366 -1.52 26.87 11.21
CA TYR A 366 -0.78 25.78 11.85
C TYR A 366 -0.08 24.91 10.80
N ALA A 367 1.03 24.29 11.16
CA ALA A 367 1.65 23.21 10.40
C ALA A 367 1.30 21.86 11.04
N VAL A 368 0.80 20.94 10.23
CA VAL A 368 0.46 19.56 10.62
C VAL A 368 1.41 18.60 9.94
N ARG A 369 1.98 17.69 10.72
CA ARG A 369 2.81 16.58 10.25
C ARG A 369 2.13 15.27 10.58
N PHE A 370 1.79 14.50 9.55
CA PHE A 370 1.43 13.09 9.67
C PHE A 370 2.70 12.26 9.45
N PRO A 371 3.00 11.27 10.31
CA PRO A 371 4.20 10.47 10.15
C PRO A 371 4.15 9.61 8.88
N GLY A 372 5.32 9.34 8.31
CA GLY A 372 5.47 8.44 7.17
C GLY A 372 5.26 6.96 7.53
N LYS A 373 4.68 6.19 6.59
CA LYS A 373 4.53 4.73 6.70
C LYS A 373 5.91 4.08 6.95
N GLY A 374 6.02 3.17 7.93
CA GLY A 374 7.24 2.38 8.19
C GLY A 374 8.28 3.03 9.10
N THR A 375 8.05 4.25 9.61
CA THR A 375 8.95 4.92 10.57
C THR A 375 8.78 4.43 12.02
N GLU A 376 7.73 3.66 12.30
CA GLU A 376 7.33 3.21 13.64
C GLU A 376 8.31 2.23 14.30
N LYS A 377 9.08 1.47 13.52
CA LYS A 377 9.99 0.45 14.06
C LYS A 377 11.28 1.00 14.69
N PHE A 378 11.59 2.28 14.46
CA PHE A 378 12.90 2.84 14.80
C PHE A 378 12.85 4.15 15.60
N LEU A 379 11.68 4.80 15.69
CA LEU A 379 11.52 6.09 16.35
C LEU A 379 10.67 5.96 17.61
N ASN A 380 11.19 6.43 18.74
CA ASN A 380 10.44 6.52 19.98
C ASN A 380 9.63 7.83 20.02
N ARG A 381 8.33 7.74 19.72
CA ARG A 381 7.44 8.90 19.65
C ARG A 381 7.21 9.61 20.98
N SER A 382 7.26 8.88 22.11
CA SER A 382 7.21 9.49 23.44
C SER A 382 8.46 10.35 23.71
N THR A 383 9.63 9.88 23.29
CA THR A 383 10.88 10.66 23.37
C THR A 383 10.79 11.89 22.47
N GLU A 384 10.38 11.74 21.21
CA GLU A 384 10.25 12.87 20.27
C GLU A 384 9.33 13.96 20.83
N LYS A 385 8.19 13.59 21.42
CA LYS A 385 7.26 14.53 22.03
C LYS A 385 7.91 15.34 23.14
N LEU A 386 8.55 14.67 24.10
CA LEU A 386 9.25 15.33 25.22
C LEU A 386 10.32 16.31 24.73
N ILE A 387 11.13 15.89 23.76
CA ILE A 387 12.18 16.72 23.18
C ILE A 387 11.58 17.92 22.46
N SER A 388 10.59 17.69 21.60
CA SER A 388 9.92 18.73 20.80
C SER A 388 9.28 19.79 21.69
N GLU A 389 8.62 19.39 22.79
CA GLU A 389 8.04 20.30 23.78
C GLU A 389 9.13 21.12 24.47
N THR A 390 10.21 20.47 24.93
CA THR A 390 11.32 21.14 25.63
C THR A 390 12.01 22.19 24.76
N VAL A 391 12.34 21.87 23.51
CA VAL A 391 12.98 22.82 22.58
C VAL A 391 12.01 23.88 22.06
N SER A 392 10.70 23.65 22.15
CA SER A 392 9.67 24.65 21.92
C SER A 392 9.65 25.69 23.06
N GLU A 393 9.79 25.26 24.33
CA GLU A 393 9.93 26.15 25.48
C GLU A 393 11.22 26.99 25.41
N LEU A 394 12.31 26.42 24.89
CA LEU A 394 13.52 27.17 24.58
C LEU A 394 13.30 28.19 23.45
N GLY A 395 12.22 28.10 22.68
CA GLY A 395 11.96 28.94 21.51
C GLY A 395 12.89 28.65 20.34
N ILE A 396 13.35 27.40 20.22
CA ILE A 396 14.13 26.88 19.08
C ILE A 396 13.17 26.24 18.06
N ASN A 397 12.17 25.51 18.53
CA ASN A 397 11.09 24.93 17.72
C ASN A 397 9.82 25.80 17.83
N PRO A 398 8.91 25.81 16.85
CA PRO A 398 7.64 26.52 16.98
C PRO A 398 6.80 25.99 18.16
N PRO A 399 5.90 26.82 18.72
CA PRO A 399 4.94 26.39 19.73
C PRO A 399 4.15 25.15 19.27
N ILE A 400 4.12 24.13 20.12
CA ILE A 400 3.37 22.90 19.87
C ILE A 400 1.95 23.08 20.36
N LEU A 401 0.98 22.90 19.46
CA LEU A 401 -0.44 22.87 19.81
C LEU A 401 -0.86 21.46 20.25
N PHE A 402 -0.38 20.44 19.56
CA PHE A 402 -0.76 19.05 19.80
C PHE A 402 0.32 18.07 19.34
N PHE A 403 0.53 17.01 20.11
CA PHE A 403 1.39 15.89 19.73
C PHE A 403 0.80 14.59 20.30
N ASP A 404 0.39 13.69 19.40
CA ASP A 404 -0.02 12.33 19.73
C ASP A 404 1.18 11.37 19.71
N GLU A 405 1.52 10.79 20.86
CA GLU A 405 2.63 9.85 21.02
C GLU A 405 2.35 8.45 20.47
N HIS A 406 1.07 8.11 20.22
CA HIS A 406 0.69 6.84 19.63
C HIS A 406 0.68 6.92 18.10
N THR A 407 0.03 7.95 17.56
CA THR A 407 -0.10 8.09 16.10
C THR A 407 1.02 8.88 15.47
N GLY A 408 1.83 9.61 16.24
CA GLY A 408 2.90 10.50 15.75
C GLY A 408 2.41 11.80 15.09
N LEU A 409 1.09 12.06 15.11
CA LEU A 409 0.50 13.29 14.61
C LEU A 409 1.00 14.50 15.42
N LYS A 410 1.57 15.48 14.73
CA LYS A 410 2.11 16.70 15.34
C LYS A 410 1.49 17.94 14.70
N ILE A 411 1.01 18.87 15.53
CA ILE A 411 0.43 20.16 15.11
C ILE A 411 1.17 21.27 15.85
N VAL A 412 1.76 22.18 15.10
CA VAL A 412 2.52 23.33 15.63
C VAL A 412 2.03 24.63 15.01
N GLU A 413 2.29 25.76 15.67
CA GLU A 413 2.02 27.07 15.08
C GLU A 413 2.81 27.23 13.76
N TYR A 414 2.15 27.75 12.73
CA TYR A 414 2.81 28.00 11.46
C TYR A 414 3.77 29.19 11.59
N ILE A 415 5.01 29.02 11.12
CA ILE A 415 6.04 30.05 11.18
C ILE A 415 5.65 31.21 10.24
N PRO A 416 5.49 32.44 10.74
CA PRO A 416 5.18 33.61 9.89
C PRO A 416 6.34 33.90 8.93
N GLU A 417 6.02 34.26 7.68
CA GLU A 417 7.02 34.56 6.65
C GLU A 417 8.07 33.45 6.50
N ALA A 418 7.63 32.19 6.61
CA ALA A 418 8.48 31.02 6.57
C ALA A 418 9.34 30.97 5.29
N GLU A 419 10.66 30.99 5.47
CA GLU A 419 11.65 30.70 4.43
C GLU A 419 12.45 29.47 4.88
N THR A 420 12.13 28.30 4.31
CA THR A 420 12.89 27.06 4.52
C THR A 420 14.23 27.14 3.77
N LEU A 421 15.32 26.81 4.45
CA LEU A 421 16.63 26.82 3.82
C LEU A 421 16.87 25.56 2.98
N ASN A 422 17.88 25.62 2.11
CA ASN A 422 18.47 24.50 1.37
C ASN A 422 20.00 24.64 1.46
N PRO A 423 20.80 23.65 1.01
CA PRO A 423 22.26 23.71 1.13
C PRO A 423 22.89 25.00 0.56
N LYS A 424 22.29 25.60 -0.49
CA LYS A 424 22.77 26.85 -1.07
C LYS A 424 22.44 28.07 -0.20
N THR A 425 21.24 28.15 0.37
CA THR A 425 20.87 29.28 1.24
C THR A 425 21.43 29.13 2.65
N GLY A 426 21.62 27.90 3.15
CA GLY A 426 22.25 27.60 4.44
C GLY A 426 23.69 28.13 4.53
N LYS A 427 24.42 28.12 3.41
CA LYS A 427 25.79 28.66 3.28
C LYS A 427 25.91 30.18 3.40
N ARG A 428 24.82 30.94 3.30
CA ARG A 428 24.90 32.40 3.36
C ARG A 428 25.39 32.84 4.73
N GLU A 429 26.28 33.82 4.77
CA GLU A 429 26.93 34.30 6.01
C GLU A 429 25.91 34.64 7.09
N GLU A 430 24.84 35.36 6.74
CA GLU A 430 23.78 35.72 7.68
C GLU A 430 23.07 34.50 8.28
N ASN A 431 22.90 33.43 7.50
CA ASN A 431 22.23 32.22 7.94
C ASN A 431 23.18 31.34 8.77
N LEU A 432 24.46 31.25 8.41
CA LEU A 432 25.47 30.54 9.20
C LEU A 432 25.58 31.10 10.62
N ILE A 433 25.49 32.42 10.77
CA ILE A 433 25.48 33.08 12.09
C ILE A 433 24.23 32.66 12.88
N MET A 434 23.04 32.74 12.28
CA MET A 434 21.78 32.36 12.96
C MET A 434 21.76 30.87 13.36
N ILE A 435 22.30 29.99 12.51
CA ILE A 435 22.38 28.55 12.78
C ILE A 435 23.36 28.28 13.93
N ALA A 436 24.52 28.94 13.93
CA ALA A 436 25.48 28.84 15.03
C ALA A 436 24.86 29.32 16.36
N ASP A 437 24.07 30.40 16.32
CA ASP A 437 23.34 30.92 17.48
C ASP A 437 22.31 29.90 18.01
N ILE A 438 21.57 29.23 17.11
CA ILE A 438 20.64 28.14 17.48
C ILE A 438 21.37 26.98 18.15
N PHE A 439 22.47 26.52 17.55
CA PHE A 439 23.26 25.41 18.11
C PHE A 439 23.84 25.76 19.47
N ARG A 440 24.43 26.95 19.66
CA ARG A 440 24.89 27.37 20.99
C ARG A 440 23.75 27.39 21.99
N LYS A 441 22.61 27.97 21.62
CA LYS A 441 21.43 28.03 22.48
C LYS A 441 20.93 26.64 22.87
N LEU A 442 20.96 25.69 21.96
CA LEU A 442 20.59 24.30 22.21
C LEU A 442 21.62 23.64 23.13
N HIS A 443 22.88 23.57 22.69
CA HIS A 443 23.94 22.80 23.34
C HIS A 443 24.25 23.33 24.75
N ASP A 444 24.18 24.64 24.96
CA ASP A 444 24.43 25.30 26.24
C ASP A 444 23.17 25.42 27.12
N SER A 445 22.02 24.91 26.69
CA SER A 445 20.75 25.05 27.42
C SER A 445 20.73 24.36 28.79
N GLY A 446 21.61 23.37 28.99
CA GLY A 446 21.60 22.50 30.17
C GLY A 446 20.40 21.55 30.25
N VAL A 447 19.60 21.47 29.18
CA VAL A 447 18.51 20.52 29.07
C VAL A 447 19.05 19.10 28.98
N ASP A 448 18.39 18.19 29.69
CA ASP A 448 18.64 16.75 29.63
C ASP A 448 17.45 16.08 28.93
N PHE A 449 17.65 15.68 27.67
CA PHE A 449 16.63 14.98 26.86
C PHE A 449 16.29 13.58 27.38
N LYS A 450 16.98 13.07 28.42
CA LYS A 450 16.83 11.74 29.03
C LYS A 450 17.21 10.57 28.13
N ASP A 451 17.10 10.74 26.82
CA ASP A 451 17.54 9.79 25.82
C ASP A 451 18.94 10.14 25.31
N ARG A 452 19.75 9.11 25.04
CA ARG A 452 21.12 9.26 24.54
C ARG A 452 21.19 8.68 23.14
N PHE A 453 21.67 9.48 22.18
CA PHE A 453 21.94 9.00 20.84
C PHE A 453 23.37 8.43 20.79
N ASP A 454 23.49 7.12 21.02
CA ASP A 454 24.79 6.44 20.93
C ASP A 454 25.06 5.97 19.50
N VAL A 455 26.00 6.64 18.86
CA VAL A 455 26.39 6.39 17.46
C VAL A 455 26.88 4.95 17.26
N PHE A 456 27.62 4.39 18.22
CA PHE A 456 28.25 3.07 18.08
C PHE A 456 27.25 1.94 18.33
N GLU A 457 26.28 2.15 19.22
CA GLU A 457 25.11 1.27 19.34
C GLU A 457 24.30 1.29 18.03
N LYS A 458 24.05 2.46 17.43
CA LYS A 458 23.33 2.59 16.16
C LYS A 458 24.04 1.94 14.98
N ILE A 459 25.38 1.99 14.92
CA ILE A 459 26.17 1.25 13.93
C ILE A 459 25.83 -0.24 13.99
N THR A 460 25.83 -0.82 15.20
CA THR A 460 25.54 -2.24 15.41
C THR A 460 24.10 -2.59 15.02
N GLU A 461 23.12 -1.77 15.45
CA GLU A 461 21.72 -1.95 15.08
C GLU A 461 21.49 -1.95 13.56
N TYR A 462 22.13 -1.03 12.84
CA TYR A 462 21.98 -0.95 11.38
C TYR A 462 22.66 -2.13 10.68
N GLU A 463 23.82 -2.58 11.16
CA GLU A 463 24.50 -3.77 10.64
C GLU A 463 23.66 -5.03 10.80
N ASP A 464 22.99 -5.22 11.94
CA ASP A 464 22.11 -6.37 12.18
C ASP A 464 20.96 -6.41 11.17
N VAL A 465 20.36 -5.25 10.88
CA VAL A 465 19.31 -5.15 9.85
C VAL A 465 19.86 -5.42 8.46
N ILE A 466 21.03 -4.87 8.12
CA ILE A 466 21.68 -5.11 6.81
C ILE A 466 21.99 -6.60 6.63
N ALA A 467 22.51 -7.27 7.66
CA ALA A 467 22.84 -8.69 7.64
C ALA A 467 21.61 -9.59 7.47
N SER A 468 20.44 -9.12 7.95
CA SER A 468 19.16 -9.80 7.73
C SER A 468 18.60 -9.64 6.31
N GLY A 469 19.12 -8.68 5.53
CA GLY A 469 18.72 -8.43 4.14
C GLY A 469 19.74 -8.96 3.12
N ASN A 470 19.32 -9.03 1.85
CA ASN A 470 20.18 -9.44 0.74
C ASN A 470 21.00 -8.26 0.18
N VAL A 471 21.79 -7.58 1.01
CA VAL A 471 22.62 -6.42 0.60
C VAL A 471 24.10 -6.77 0.62
N THR A 472 24.78 -6.48 -0.48
CA THR A 472 26.23 -6.64 -0.59
C THR A 472 26.94 -5.39 -0.05
N LEU A 473 27.76 -5.58 0.98
CA LEU A 473 28.65 -4.54 1.52
C LEU A 473 29.84 -4.29 0.57
N PRO A 474 30.44 -3.08 0.57
CA PRO A 474 31.69 -2.81 -0.13
C PRO A 474 32.83 -3.75 0.31
N GLU A 475 33.72 -4.12 -0.62
CA GLU A 475 34.85 -5.01 -0.32
C GLU A 475 35.76 -4.46 0.80
N ASP A 476 35.95 -3.14 0.84
CA ASP A 476 36.76 -2.41 1.81
C ASP A 476 35.97 -1.96 3.06
N TYR A 477 34.75 -2.47 3.26
CA TYR A 477 33.91 -2.10 4.41
C TYR A 477 34.56 -2.46 5.75
N SER A 478 35.03 -3.69 5.89
CA SER A 478 35.62 -4.19 7.15
C SER A 478 36.85 -3.38 7.56
N ASP A 479 37.72 -3.06 6.59
CA ASP A 479 38.93 -2.28 6.82
C ASP A 479 38.60 -0.83 7.25
N LEU A 480 37.56 -0.24 6.66
CA LEU A 480 37.11 1.09 7.05
C LEU A 480 36.47 1.08 8.43
N LYS A 481 35.64 0.08 8.74
CA LYS A 481 35.01 -0.08 10.05
C LYS A 481 36.08 -0.18 11.15
N GLU A 482 37.12 -0.99 10.95
CA GLU A 482 38.23 -1.11 11.90
C GLU A 482 38.87 0.26 12.18
N GLN A 483 39.16 1.04 11.14
CA GLN A 483 39.70 2.40 11.28
C GLN A 483 38.75 3.34 12.03
N VAL A 484 37.43 3.22 11.82
CA VAL A 484 36.43 4.02 12.56
C VAL A 484 36.38 3.63 14.04
N LEU A 485 36.42 2.34 14.36
CA LEU A 485 36.42 1.84 15.75
C LEU A 485 37.74 2.13 16.50
N GLU A 486 38.86 2.26 15.79
CA GLU A 486 40.09 2.78 16.40
C GLU A 486 39.94 4.24 16.87
N LEU A 487 39.21 5.06 16.11
CA LEU A 487 38.92 6.44 16.47
C LEU A 487 37.93 6.54 17.64
N GLU A 488 36.99 5.59 17.78
CA GLU A 488 36.09 5.50 18.93
C GLU A 488 36.86 5.49 20.25
N ASN A 489 37.87 4.62 20.38
CA ASN A 489 38.66 4.52 21.61
C ASN A 489 39.37 5.84 21.96
N GLN A 490 39.93 6.51 20.95
CA GLN A 490 40.55 7.83 21.12
C GLN A 490 39.52 8.88 21.53
N TYR A 491 38.37 8.88 20.87
CA TYR A 491 37.26 9.79 21.10
C TYR A 491 36.69 9.64 22.52
N LEU A 492 36.42 8.42 22.98
CA LEU A 492 35.93 8.15 24.33
C LEU A 492 36.92 8.58 25.41
N SER A 493 38.23 8.51 25.14
CA SER A 493 39.26 8.98 26.08
C SER A 493 39.28 10.50 26.28
N MET A 494 38.63 11.28 25.40
CA MET A 494 38.56 12.75 25.50
C MET A 494 37.60 13.26 26.58
N ASN A 495 36.83 12.38 27.26
CA ASN A 495 35.81 12.74 28.25
C ASN A 495 34.81 13.78 27.71
N VAL A 496 34.26 13.48 26.54
CA VAL A 496 33.33 14.35 25.80
C VAL A 496 32.08 14.66 26.64
N PRO A 497 31.78 15.95 26.95
CA PRO A 497 30.52 16.31 27.58
C PRO A 497 29.35 16.08 26.62
N LEU A 498 28.26 15.51 27.14
CA LEU A 498 27.02 15.36 26.39
C LEU A 498 26.21 16.66 26.44
N SER A 499 25.65 17.04 25.30
CA SER A 499 24.76 18.16 25.11
C SER A 499 23.47 17.67 24.45
N PRO A 500 22.34 18.35 24.63
CA PRO A 500 21.15 18.07 23.84
C PRO A 500 21.45 18.40 22.38
N CYS A 501 21.29 17.45 21.46
CA CYS A 501 21.58 17.61 20.04
C CYS A 501 20.34 17.30 19.20
N HIS A 502 20.26 17.93 18.03
CA HIS A 502 19.24 17.67 17.01
C HIS A 502 19.46 16.35 16.28
N ILE A 503 20.73 15.95 16.12
CA ILE A 503 21.20 14.74 15.43
C ILE A 503 21.07 14.78 13.91
N ASP A 504 20.01 15.37 13.35
CA ASP A 504 19.80 15.47 11.89
C ASP A 504 19.59 16.92 11.37
N PRO A 505 20.57 17.84 11.54
CA PRO A 505 20.41 19.25 11.19
C PRO A 505 20.61 19.52 9.69
N LEU A 506 19.74 18.96 8.84
CA LEU A 506 19.66 19.32 7.42
C LEU A 506 19.35 20.81 7.25
N SER A 507 19.81 21.42 6.15
CA SER A 507 19.48 22.82 5.83
C SER A 507 17.96 23.04 5.81
N GLU A 508 17.22 22.06 5.30
CA GLU A 508 15.76 22.03 5.18
C GLU A 508 15.04 22.05 6.53
N ASN A 509 15.72 21.67 7.61
CA ASN A 509 15.18 21.72 8.98
C ASN A 509 15.32 23.11 9.61
N PHE A 510 15.99 24.05 8.95
CA PHE A 510 16.05 25.44 9.38
C PHE A 510 15.03 26.29 8.63
N VAL A 511 14.15 26.96 9.37
CA VAL A 511 13.09 27.80 8.81
C VAL A 511 13.17 29.19 9.41
N LYS A 512 13.40 30.20 8.55
CA LYS A 512 13.41 31.60 8.96
C LYS A 512 12.01 32.14 9.12
N SER A 513 11.87 33.07 10.06
CA SER A 513 10.70 33.92 10.23
C SER A 513 11.15 35.36 10.07
N GLY A 514 11.08 35.85 8.83
CA GLY A 514 11.65 37.14 8.45
C GLY A 514 13.19 37.16 8.60
N ALA A 515 13.75 38.34 8.91
CA ALA A 515 15.21 38.55 8.89
C ALA A 515 15.95 38.11 10.17
N ASN A 516 15.27 38.09 11.33
CA ASN A 516 15.95 38.05 12.64
C ASN A 516 15.61 36.83 13.49
N LYS A 517 14.75 35.93 13.01
CA LYS A 517 14.36 34.73 13.74
C LYS A 517 14.47 33.51 12.85
N MET A 518 14.98 32.43 13.41
CA MET A 518 15.07 31.12 12.77
C MET A 518 14.63 30.07 13.77
N TYR A 519 13.98 29.05 13.25
CA TYR A 519 13.55 27.87 13.98
C TYR A 519 14.30 26.67 13.43
N LEU A 520 14.57 25.70 14.31
CA LEU A 520 15.02 24.37 13.95
C LEU A 520 13.87 23.39 14.23
N ILE A 521 13.43 22.71 13.19
CA ILE A 521 12.28 21.80 13.20
C ILE A 521 12.74 20.34 12.98
N ASP A 522 11.80 19.40 13.14
CA ASP A 522 11.98 17.97 12.89
C ASP A 522 12.91 17.20 13.85
N TRP A 523 12.55 17.24 15.14
CA TRP A 523 13.29 16.66 16.27
C TRP A 523 13.15 15.14 16.45
N GLU A 524 12.86 14.38 15.39
CA GLU A 524 12.58 12.94 15.52
C GLU A 524 13.78 12.09 15.94
N TYR A 525 15.00 12.56 15.66
CA TYR A 525 16.26 11.93 16.08
C TYR A 525 16.91 12.58 17.30
N GLY A 526 16.30 13.62 17.87
CA GLY A 526 16.91 14.40 18.95
C GLY A 526 17.33 13.52 20.13
N GLY A 527 18.46 13.85 20.74
CA GLY A 527 19.00 13.07 21.86
C GLY A 527 20.27 13.69 22.45
N MET A 528 20.70 13.21 23.61
CA MET A 528 21.97 13.62 24.22
C MET A 528 23.13 13.03 23.42
N ASN A 529 24.01 13.88 22.88
CA ASN A 529 25.20 13.48 22.14
C ASN A 529 26.33 14.52 22.30
N ASP A 530 27.46 14.34 21.64
CA ASP A 530 28.44 15.40 21.45
C ASP A 530 27.86 16.52 20.58
N ALA A 531 27.95 17.78 21.05
CA ALA A 531 27.62 18.97 20.27
C ALA A 531 28.33 19.04 18.90
N PHE A 532 29.53 18.45 18.79
CA PHE A 532 30.26 18.38 17.52
C PHE A 532 29.57 17.50 16.48
N TRP A 533 28.68 16.60 16.89
CA TRP A 533 27.86 15.83 15.97
C TRP A 533 27.01 16.76 15.10
N ASP A 534 26.21 17.64 15.72
CA ASP A 534 25.33 18.57 14.99
C ASP A 534 26.13 19.53 14.09
N ILE A 535 27.28 20.00 14.58
CA ILE A 535 28.19 20.86 13.81
C ILE A 535 28.72 20.10 12.59
N ALA A 536 29.23 18.88 12.79
CA ALA A 536 29.76 18.04 11.71
C ALA A 536 28.68 17.66 10.69
N ALA A 537 27.50 17.27 11.17
CA ALA A 537 26.35 16.97 10.34
C ALA A 537 26.00 18.19 9.49
N PHE A 538 25.72 19.35 10.09
CA PHE A 538 25.36 20.54 9.31
C PHE A 538 26.43 20.93 8.26
N ILE A 539 27.72 20.83 8.59
CA ILE A 539 28.82 21.07 7.65
C ILE A 539 28.74 20.14 6.43
N ILE A 540 28.51 18.85 6.67
CA ILE A 540 28.44 17.82 5.63
C ILE A 540 27.18 17.98 4.78
N GLU A 541 26.01 18.09 5.42
CA GLU A 541 24.70 18.14 4.75
C GLU A 541 24.54 19.42 3.95
N SER A 542 25.07 20.52 4.46
CA SER A 542 25.07 21.79 3.74
C SER A 542 26.23 21.92 2.77
N GLU A 543 27.14 20.94 2.67
CA GLU A 543 28.32 20.96 1.78
C GLU A 543 29.20 22.21 1.93
N LEU A 544 29.48 22.65 3.15
CA LEU A 544 30.26 23.86 3.37
C LEU A 544 31.68 23.73 2.80
N SER A 545 32.15 24.77 2.12
CA SER A 545 33.55 24.90 1.73
C SER A 545 34.44 25.14 2.96
N PRO A 546 35.76 24.93 2.86
CA PRO A 546 36.67 25.16 3.99
C PRO A 546 36.60 26.59 4.58
N ALA A 547 36.30 27.60 3.75
CA ALA A 547 36.14 28.98 4.21
C ALA A 547 34.82 29.19 4.96
N GLU A 548 33.72 28.62 4.46
CA GLU A 548 32.39 28.66 5.10
C GLU A 548 32.39 27.88 6.42
N GLU A 549 33.03 26.70 6.45
CA GLU A 549 33.22 25.94 7.69
C GLU A 549 34.01 26.74 8.73
N ARG A 550 35.13 27.36 8.34
CA ARG A 550 35.92 28.19 9.25
C ARG A 550 35.09 29.35 9.80
N LEU A 551 34.27 29.99 8.97
CA LEU A 551 33.36 31.05 9.41
C LEU A 551 32.32 30.50 10.40
N PHE A 552 31.63 29.43 10.06
CA PHE A 552 30.58 28.81 10.88
C PHE A 552 31.11 28.40 12.26
N VAL A 553 32.24 27.72 12.29
CA VAL A 553 32.93 27.30 13.50
C VAL A 553 33.36 28.49 14.34
N LEU A 554 33.93 29.54 13.71
CA LEU A 554 34.34 30.75 14.43
C LEU A 554 33.15 31.44 15.10
N GLN A 555 31.99 31.44 14.45
CA GLN A 555 30.75 31.95 15.04
C GLN A 555 30.27 31.05 16.19
N TYR A 556 30.29 29.72 16.04
CA TYR A 556 29.86 28.80 17.08
C TYR A 556 30.75 28.85 18.34
N PHE A 557 32.08 28.87 18.21
CA PHE A 557 32.98 28.90 19.37
C PHE A 557 33.26 30.31 19.90
N ASN A 558 32.84 31.37 19.19
CA ASN A 558 33.25 32.74 19.45
C ASN A 558 34.79 32.89 19.51
N GLY A 559 35.49 32.16 18.63
CA GLY A 559 36.95 32.03 18.65
C GLY A 559 37.46 30.97 17.66
N GLU A 560 38.79 30.92 17.47
CA GLU A 560 39.40 29.86 16.67
C GLU A 560 39.45 28.53 17.43
N MET A 561 39.33 27.41 16.72
CA MET A 561 39.52 26.08 17.29
C MET A 561 40.99 25.81 17.59
N ASP A 562 41.27 25.23 18.75
CA ASP A 562 42.57 24.58 18.97
C ASP A 562 42.68 23.26 18.19
N THR A 563 43.87 22.67 18.19
CA THR A 563 44.14 21.44 17.44
C THR A 563 43.33 20.24 17.94
N ILE A 564 42.99 20.18 19.23
CA ILE A 564 42.22 19.07 19.82
C ILE A 564 40.76 19.16 19.37
N THR A 565 40.20 20.35 19.42
CA THR A 565 38.86 20.72 18.96
C THR A 565 38.69 20.43 17.47
N ALA A 566 39.68 20.80 16.64
CA ALA A 566 39.68 20.48 15.22
C ALA A 566 39.71 18.97 14.95
N LYS A 567 40.51 18.20 15.71
CA LYS A 567 40.53 16.73 15.61
C LYS A 567 39.19 16.11 15.98
N ARG A 568 38.56 16.58 17.06
CA ARG A 568 37.23 16.12 17.51
C ARG A 568 36.13 16.40 16.49
N LEU A 569 36.17 17.56 15.81
CA LEU A 569 35.26 17.86 14.71
C LEU A 569 35.44 16.89 13.54
N LEU A 570 36.69 16.61 13.16
CA LEU A 570 36.97 15.67 12.07
C LEU A 570 36.55 14.23 12.41
N MET A 571 36.76 13.79 13.65
CA MET A 571 36.22 12.50 14.14
C MET A 571 34.69 12.45 13.99
N ASN A 572 33.98 13.49 14.43
CA ASN A 572 32.52 13.54 14.30
C ASN A 572 32.07 13.53 12.82
N LYS A 573 32.78 14.18 11.90
CA LYS A 573 32.50 14.08 10.45
C LYS A 573 32.62 12.65 9.93
N ILE A 574 33.64 11.92 10.38
CA ILE A 574 33.83 10.49 10.06
C ILE A 574 32.64 9.68 10.57
N PHE A 575 32.25 9.88 11.83
CA PHE A 575 31.16 9.14 12.47
C PHE A 575 29.81 9.41 11.80
N VAL A 576 29.50 10.67 11.49
CA VAL A 576 28.28 11.08 10.78
C VAL A 576 28.17 10.36 9.43
N ASP A 577 29.18 10.47 8.56
CA ASP A 577 29.11 9.83 7.25
C ASP A 577 29.09 8.30 7.31
N PHE A 578 29.83 7.72 8.27
CA PHE A 578 29.84 6.28 8.44
C PHE A 578 28.47 5.76 8.89
N LEU A 579 27.84 6.40 9.88
CA LEU A 579 26.50 6.02 10.35
C LEU A 579 25.46 6.17 9.24
N TRP A 580 25.47 7.29 8.51
CA TRP A 580 24.50 7.52 7.42
C TRP A 580 24.76 6.64 6.18
N THR A 581 25.98 6.13 6.00
CA THR A 581 26.26 5.04 5.04
C THR A 581 25.47 3.78 5.41
N LEU A 582 25.54 3.37 6.68
CA LEU A 582 24.83 2.20 7.18
C LEU A 582 23.32 2.38 7.13
N TRP A 583 22.83 3.56 7.49
CA TRP A 583 21.40 3.88 7.33
C TRP A 583 20.95 3.73 5.86
N GLY A 584 21.74 4.20 4.90
CA GLY A 584 21.45 4.04 3.47
C GLY A 584 21.43 2.58 3.03
N LEU A 585 22.40 1.77 3.47
CA LEU A 585 22.44 0.33 3.20
C LEU A 585 21.29 -0.43 3.87
N MET A 586 20.88 -0.02 5.06
CA MET A 586 19.69 -0.54 5.75
C MET A 586 18.41 -0.25 4.96
N LYS A 587 18.29 0.94 4.35
CA LYS A 587 17.19 1.25 3.42
C LYS A 587 17.20 0.35 2.19
N VAL A 588 18.37 0.05 1.63
CA VAL A 588 18.51 -0.95 0.54
C VAL A 588 18.06 -2.33 1.00
N ALA A 589 18.42 -2.75 2.22
CA ALA A 589 18.03 -4.04 2.78
C ALA A 589 16.51 -4.19 2.95
N THR A 590 15.80 -3.06 3.06
CA THR A 590 14.35 -2.99 3.23
C THR A 590 13.61 -2.63 1.93
N GLY A 591 14.30 -2.65 0.79
CA GLY A 591 13.69 -2.53 -0.55
C GLY A 591 13.71 -1.14 -1.18
N TYR A 592 14.43 -0.16 -0.61
CA TYR A 592 14.51 1.20 -1.14
C TYR A 592 15.81 1.46 -1.93
N ASP A 593 15.75 2.29 -2.98
CA ASP A 593 16.93 2.65 -3.79
C ASP A 593 17.78 3.75 -3.12
N PHE A 594 18.65 3.35 -2.20
CA PHE A 594 19.59 4.24 -1.49
C PHE A 594 21.06 3.84 -1.63
N TYR A 595 21.39 2.92 -2.55
CA TYR A 595 22.74 2.37 -2.66
C TYR A 595 23.76 3.44 -3.09
N SER A 596 23.42 4.27 -4.08
CA SER A 596 24.29 5.37 -4.52
C SER A 596 24.51 6.42 -3.43
N TYR A 597 23.48 6.73 -2.65
CA TYR A 597 23.58 7.60 -1.48
C TYR A 597 24.58 7.03 -0.45
N ALA A 598 24.41 5.76 -0.08
CA ALA A 598 25.31 5.09 0.86
C ALA A 598 26.76 5.08 0.36
N MET A 599 26.98 4.77 -0.92
CA MET A 599 28.32 4.70 -1.49
C MET A 599 29.00 6.07 -1.59
N GLY A 600 28.24 7.13 -1.85
CA GLY A 600 28.76 8.50 -1.82
C GLY A 600 29.34 8.85 -0.45
N ARG A 601 28.59 8.55 0.61
CA ARG A 601 29.01 8.77 2.00
C ARG A 601 30.18 7.89 2.40
N PHE A 602 30.13 6.60 2.07
CA PHE A 602 31.21 5.66 2.36
C PHE A 602 32.56 6.14 1.80
N ASN A 603 32.55 6.65 0.56
CA ASN A 603 33.74 7.19 -0.07
C ASN A 603 34.22 8.49 0.59
N ARG A 604 33.31 9.33 1.09
CA ARG A 604 33.63 10.55 1.83
C ARG A 604 34.21 10.24 3.21
N THR A 605 33.68 9.25 3.93
CA THR A 605 34.27 8.72 5.18
C THR A 605 35.74 8.33 4.97
N LYS A 606 36.06 7.58 3.88
CA LYS A 606 37.44 7.24 3.54
C LYS A 606 38.33 8.47 3.33
N GLY A 607 37.78 9.54 2.75
CA GLY A 607 38.46 10.82 2.61
C GLY A 607 38.81 11.45 3.96
N PHE A 608 37.85 11.54 4.86
CA PHE A 608 38.05 12.11 6.19
C PHE A 608 39.00 11.29 7.07
N VAL A 609 38.97 9.95 6.99
CA VAL A 609 39.93 9.09 7.70
C VAL A 609 41.37 9.37 7.24
N LYS A 610 41.60 9.51 5.93
CA LYS A 610 42.92 9.89 5.39
C LYS A 610 43.35 11.28 5.88
N GLU A 611 42.43 12.23 5.90
CA GLU A 611 42.70 13.58 6.43
C GLU A 611 43.10 13.53 7.91
N TYR A 612 42.41 12.73 8.72
CA TYR A 612 42.71 12.55 10.14
C TYR A 612 44.11 11.94 10.34
N GLN A 613 44.46 10.90 9.59
CA GLN A 613 45.79 10.28 9.62
C GLN A 613 46.91 11.27 9.25
N LEU A 614 46.68 12.15 8.27
CA LEU A 614 47.64 13.20 7.90
C LEU A 614 47.82 14.25 9.00
N LEU A 615 46.76 14.60 9.73
CA LEU A 615 46.84 15.50 10.88
C LEU A 615 47.62 14.88 12.04
N GLU A 616 47.43 13.59 12.32
CA GLU A 616 48.21 12.85 13.31
C GLU A 616 49.70 12.80 12.96
N GLN A 617 50.04 12.55 11.70
CA GLN A 617 51.44 12.53 11.26
C GLN A 617 52.11 13.89 11.42
N LYS A 618 51.41 15.00 11.11
CA LYS A 618 51.95 16.36 11.29
C LYS A 618 52.09 16.78 12.76
N ALA A 619 51.30 16.20 13.66
CA ALA A 619 51.40 16.47 15.10
C ALA A 619 52.56 15.71 15.77
N ASN A 620 53.05 14.64 15.13
CA ASN A 620 54.13 13.77 15.61
C ASN A 620 55.52 14.11 15.01
N VAL A 621 55.61 15.16 14.19
CA VAL A 621 56.85 15.75 13.62
C VAL A 621 57.05 17.12 14.24
#